data_AF-A0A962WK78-F1
#
_entry.id   AF-A0A962WK78-F1
#
_cell.length_a   1.000
_cell.length_b   1.000
_cell.length_c   1.000
_cell.angle_alpha   90.00
_cell.angle_beta   90.00
_cell.angle_gamma   90.00
#
_symmetry.space_group_name_H-M   'P 1'
#
loop_
_entity.id
_entity.type
_entity.pdbx_description
1 polymer ?
#
loop_
_entity_poly.entity_id
_entity_poly.type
_entity_poly.pdbx_seq_one_letter_code
_entity_poly.pdbx_strand_id
1 'polypeptide(L)'
;MTSVLQMLDLRLLKPIPVATGPVPAGLASAVRATPIGSSGRPQRGFTLIEIVVVLAVIAALMGVLLPPLGTQVRMRQMRDEEVNLQRIHDALLGFAQTNGHFPCPDTLADGNLDGEGDYSGAPGGARCQKWEPASPLNLTEGFGLLPYRELGLPPTDRWGHRHYYRVTEEYAYRTVAGAEPALARLDLLDAGALEVKDRSDVRDGVVADDVAVVVLSTGISGYCGYDPSGDLTSHGLDTGGDCPPNDAPWSSSDEGNNLKPTSKTFYARIYTEGTSGCDDTDPAKDFCHFDDQLIWLPASIIKTRLIDAGRLP
;
A
#
# COMPACT_ATOMS: atom_id res chain seq x y z
N MET A 1 -12.84 21.27 -27.09
CA MET A 1 -12.58 20.60 -28.38
C MET A 1 -11.83 19.32 -28.07
N THR A 2 -12.58 18.25 -27.78
CA THR A 2 -12.73 17.03 -28.61
C THR A 2 -11.50 16.12 -28.54
N SER A 3 -11.49 15.17 -27.60
CA SER A 3 -11.93 13.75 -27.76
C SER A 3 -10.89 12.87 -28.45
N VAL A 4 -10.12 12.14 -27.64
CA VAL A 4 -9.34 10.96 -28.07
C VAL A 4 -10.08 9.72 -27.56
N LEU A 5 -11.12 9.33 -28.29
CA LEU A 5 -11.91 8.12 -28.03
C LEU A 5 -12.57 7.71 -29.34
N GLN A 6 -11.91 6.83 -30.13
CA GLN A 6 -12.51 5.90 -31.08
C GLN A 6 -11.42 5.23 -31.93
N MET A 7 -11.37 3.88 -31.89
CA MET A 7 -11.09 2.94 -32.99
C MET A 7 -10.38 1.68 -32.47
N LEU A 8 -11.11 0.84 -31.72
CA LEU A 8 -10.90 -0.60 -31.76
C LEU A 8 -11.96 -1.17 -32.72
N ASP A 9 -11.58 -1.30 -33.99
CA ASP A 9 -12.44 -1.85 -35.03
C ASP A 9 -12.36 -3.39 -35.01
N LEU A 10 -13.34 -4.00 -34.35
CA LEU A 10 -13.47 -5.45 -34.14
C LEU A 10 -14.01 -6.18 -35.39
N ARG A 11 -13.51 -5.86 -36.59
CA ARG A 11 -14.04 -6.35 -37.88
C ARG A 11 -13.05 -7.12 -38.77
N LEU A 12 -11.97 -7.67 -38.20
CA LEU A 12 -10.90 -8.34 -38.99
C LEU A 12 -10.69 -9.83 -38.69
N LEU A 13 -11.75 -10.59 -38.38
CA LEU A 13 -11.69 -12.05 -38.38
C LEU A 13 -12.55 -12.61 -39.53
N LYS A 14 -11.89 -12.89 -40.64
CA LYS A 14 -12.46 -13.53 -41.82
C LYS A 14 -12.38 -15.06 -41.66
N PRO A 15 -13.47 -15.82 -41.88
CA PRO A 15 -13.45 -17.27 -41.74
C PRO A 15 -12.66 -17.94 -42.88
N ILE A 16 -11.92 -19.00 -42.53
CA ILE A 16 -11.13 -19.84 -43.44
C ILE A 16 -12.08 -20.79 -44.21
N PRO A 17 -12.03 -20.85 -45.55
CA PRO A 17 -12.89 -21.75 -46.32
C PRO A 17 -12.34 -23.19 -46.34
N VAL A 18 -13.22 -24.16 -46.09
CA VAL A 18 -12.97 -25.60 -46.26
C VAL A 18 -13.19 -25.98 -47.71
N ALA A 19 -12.15 -26.52 -48.37
CA ALA A 19 -12.23 -26.98 -49.76
C ALA A 19 -12.76 -28.41 -49.83
N THR A 20 -13.95 -28.60 -50.40
CA THR A 20 -14.52 -29.90 -50.79
C THR A 20 -14.36 -30.09 -52.30
N GLY A 21 -13.33 -30.83 -52.70
CA GLY A 21 -13.13 -31.26 -54.10
C GLY A 21 -13.52 -32.73 -54.29
N PRO A 22 -14.12 -33.12 -55.43
CA PRO A 22 -14.45 -34.51 -55.73
C PRO A 22 -13.20 -35.30 -56.12
N VAL A 23 -13.09 -36.52 -55.60
CA VAL A 23 -11.99 -37.46 -55.90
C VAL A 23 -12.28 -38.18 -57.22
N PRO A 24 -11.35 -38.18 -58.19
CA PRO A 24 -11.54 -38.90 -59.45
C PRO A 24 -11.40 -40.42 -59.27
N ALA A 25 -12.32 -41.14 -59.90
CA ALA A 25 -12.28 -42.59 -60.04
C ALA A 25 -11.35 -43.00 -61.18
N GLY A 26 -10.51 -44.01 -60.91
CA GLY A 26 -9.85 -44.80 -61.95
C GLY A 26 -8.33 -44.83 -61.85
N LEU A 27 -7.80 -45.99 -61.46
CA LEU A 27 -7.08 -46.90 -62.36
C LEU A 27 -6.53 -48.05 -61.53
N ALA A 28 -7.07 -49.25 -61.78
CA ALA A 28 -6.52 -50.50 -61.30
C ALA A 28 -5.14 -50.72 -61.93
N SER A 29 -4.12 -50.86 -61.09
CA SER A 29 -2.80 -51.36 -61.51
C SER A 29 -2.39 -52.48 -60.56
N ALA A 30 -2.28 -53.68 -61.11
CA ALA A 30 -1.93 -54.89 -60.38
C ALA A 30 -0.44 -54.85 -60.01
N VAL A 31 -0.14 -54.52 -58.75
CA VAL A 31 1.22 -54.68 -58.19
C VAL A 31 1.29 -56.03 -57.48
N ARG A 32 2.10 -56.91 -58.05
CA ARG A 32 2.40 -58.26 -57.57
C ARG A 32 3.21 -58.17 -56.28
N ALA A 33 2.65 -58.65 -55.17
CA ALA A 33 3.34 -58.70 -53.89
C ALA A 33 4.44 -59.77 -53.89
N THR A 34 5.70 -59.35 -53.82
CA THR A 34 6.81 -60.18 -53.33
C THR A 34 6.88 -60.07 -51.81
N PRO A 35 6.94 -61.18 -51.04
CA PRO A 35 7.11 -61.10 -49.60
C PRO A 35 8.55 -60.69 -49.28
N ILE A 36 8.74 -59.42 -48.88
CA ILE A 36 9.97 -58.97 -48.22
C ILE A 36 9.83 -59.37 -46.75
N GLY A 37 10.64 -60.34 -46.33
CA GLY A 37 10.74 -60.72 -44.92
C GLY A 37 11.19 -59.53 -44.09
N SER A 38 10.26 -58.94 -43.32
CA SER A 38 10.56 -57.95 -42.31
C SER A 38 11.08 -58.67 -41.06
N SER A 39 12.39 -58.60 -40.84
CA SER A 39 12.97 -58.76 -39.51
C SER A 39 12.54 -57.56 -38.67
N GLY A 40 11.30 -57.57 -38.17
CA GLY A 40 10.81 -56.60 -37.22
C GLY A 40 11.66 -56.68 -35.96
N ARG A 41 12.55 -55.71 -35.77
CA ARG A 41 13.09 -55.45 -34.43
C ARG A 41 11.88 -55.17 -33.53
N PRO A 42 11.68 -55.90 -32.43
CA PRO A 42 10.58 -55.60 -31.54
C PRO A 42 10.76 -54.18 -31.02
N GLN A 43 9.87 -53.27 -31.42
CA GLN A 43 9.76 -51.98 -30.77
C GLN A 43 9.34 -52.28 -29.34
N ARG A 44 10.29 -52.11 -28.40
CA ARG A 44 10.00 -52.16 -26.97
C ARG A 44 9.04 -51.01 -26.69
N GLY A 45 7.77 -51.34 -26.45
CA GLY A 45 6.79 -50.38 -25.95
C GLY A 45 7.21 -49.90 -24.57
N PHE A 46 6.88 -48.64 -24.27
CA PHE A 46 7.11 -48.06 -22.95
C PHE A 46 6.39 -48.87 -21.88
N THR A 47 7.09 -49.18 -20.80
CA THR A 47 6.48 -49.88 -19.66
C THR A 47 5.70 -48.88 -18.81
N LEU A 48 4.62 -49.33 -18.16
CA LEU A 48 3.85 -48.49 -17.22
C LEU A 48 4.76 -47.91 -16.12
N ILE A 49 5.74 -48.69 -15.66
CA ILE A 49 6.68 -48.25 -14.63
C ILE A 49 7.60 -47.11 -15.12
N GLU A 50 8.01 -47.12 -16.39
CA GLU A 50 8.86 -46.09 -16.97
C GLU A 50 8.12 -44.74 -17.07
N ILE A 51 6.83 -44.77 -17.43
CA ILE A 51 6.00 -43.56 -17.42
C ILE A 51 5.76 -43.04 -16.00
N VAL A 52 5.53 -43.93 -15.02
CA VAL A 52 5.34 -43.51 -13.61
C VAL A 52 6.60 -42.89 -13.02
N VAL A 53 7.78 -43.45 -13.28
CA VAL A 53 9.05 -42.86 -12.82
C VAL A 53 9.30 -41.50 -13.47
N VAL A 54 9.03 -41.36 -14.76
CA VAL A 54 9.17 -40.06 -15.46
C VAL A 54 8.22 -39.01 -14.86
N LEU A 55 6.96 -39.36 -14.63
CA LEU A 55 6.01 -38.44 -14.00
C LEU A 55 6.39 -38.10 -12.57
N ALA A 56 6.91 -39.06 -11.80
CA ALA A 56 7.42 -38.81 -10.44
C ALA A 56 8.61 -37.84 -10.44
N VAL A 57 9.53 -37.98 -11.40
CA VAL A 57 10.67 -37.05 -11.57
C VAL A 57 10.18 -35.66 -11.98
N ILE A 58 9.24 -35.55 -12.93
CA ILE A 58 8.68 -34.26 -13.35
C ILE A 58 7.95 -33.57 -12.18
N ALA A 59 7.12 -34.30 -11.44
CA ALA A 59 6.42 -33.78 -10.26
C ALA A 59 7.40 -33.34 -9.16
N ALA A 60 8.46 -34.12 -8.91
CA ALA A 60 9.51 -33.75 -7.97
C ALA A 60 10.26 -32.48 -8.40
N LEU A 61 10.60 -32.36 -9.69
CA LEU A 61 11.28 -31.18 -10.23
C LEU A 61 10.39 -29.92 -10.17
N MET A 62 9.09 -30.06 -10.47
CA MET A 62 8.13 -28.95 -10.34
C MET A 62 7.93 -28.56 -8.88
N GLY A 63 7.91 -29.51 -7.94
CA GLY A 63 7.78 -29.26 -6.52
C GLY A 63 8.92 -28.40 -5.93
N VAL A 64 10.13 -28.50 -6.50
CA VAL A 64 11.30 -27.70 -6.05
C VAL A 64 11.29 -26.27 -6.60
N LEU A 65 10.62 -26.01 -7.74
CA LEU A 65 10.76 -24.74 -8.48
C LEU A 65 9.66 -23.70 -8.22
N LEU A 66 8.54 -24.10 -7.60
CA LEU A 66 7.38 -23.24 -7.36
C LEU A 66 7.50 -22.23 -6.19
N PRO A 67 8.24 -22.49 -5.08
CA PRO A 67 8.26 -21.59 -3.92
C PRO A 67 8.69 -20.11 -4.16
N PRO A 68 9.63 -19.76 -5.05
CA PRO A 68 10.15 -18.39 -5.11
C PRO A 68 9.19 -17.37 -5.76
N LEU A 69 8.07 -17.77 -6.37
CA LEU A 69 7.21 -16.82 -7.08
C LEU A 69 6.45 -15.88 -6.14
N GLY A 70 5.94 -16.38 -5.01
CA GLY A 70 5.15 -15.57 -4.07
C GLY A 70 5.99 -14.49 -3.37
N THR A 71 7.19 -14.84 -2.93
CA THR A 71 8.12 -13.90 -2.30
C THR A 71 8.58 -12.83 -3.29
N GLN A 72 8.84 -13.19 -4.55
CA GLN A 72 9.21 -12.23 -5.60
C GLN A 72 8.10 -11.24 -5.92
N VAL A 73 6.84 -11.67 -5.95
CA VAL A 73 5.70 -10.77 -6.15
C VAL A 73 5.55 -9.81 -4.97
N ARG A 74 5.62 -10.31 -3.74
CA ARG A 74 5.57 -9.49 -2.51
C ARG A 74 6.68 -8.44 -2.47
N MET A 75 7.92 -8.83 -2.73
CA MET A 75 9.06 -7.89 -2.79
C MET A 75 8.95 -6.87 -3.94
N ARG A 76 8.16 -7.14 -4.98
CA ARG A 76 7.83 -6.13 -6.00
C ARG A 76 6.76 -5.18 -5.47
N GLN A 77 5.70 -5.69 -4.87
CA GLN A 77 4.62 -4.86 -4.31
C GLN A 77 5.15 -3.88 -3.25
N MET A 78 5.99 -4.34 -2.32
CA MET A 78 6.60 -3.47 -1.31
C MET A 78 7.47 -2.37 -1.91
N ARG A 79 8.21 -2.67 -3.00
CA ARG A 79 9.01 -1.67 -3.72
C ARG A 79 8.15 -0.69 -4.52
N ASP A 80 7.08 -1.20 -5.14
CA ASP A 80 6.12 -0.36 -5.85
C ASP A 80 5.45 0.62 -4.88
N GLU A 81 5.16 0.17 -3.65
CA GLU A 81 4.60 1.02 -2.61
C GLU A 81 5.60 2.03 -2.08
N GLU A 82 6.87 1.68 -1.91
CA GLU A 82 7.90 2.66 -1.53
C GLU A 82 8.02 3.80 -2.56
N VAL A 83 7.90 3.48 -3.85
CA VAL A 83 7.81 4.49 -4.92
C VAL A 83 6.53 5.33 -4.81
N ASN A 84 5.42 4.72 -4.38
CA ASN A 84 4.15 5.42 -4.16
C ASN A 84 4.23 6.40 -2.97
N LEU A 85 4.79 5.95 -1.84
CA LEU A 85 5.07 6.78 -0.68
C LEU A 85 5.98 7.96 -1.02
N GLN A 86 7.00 7.77 -1.87
CA GLN A 86 7.83 8.88 -2.35
C GLN A 86 7.04 9.92 -3.15
N ARG A 87 6.05 9.49 -3.95
CA ARG A 87 5.16 10.42 -4.67
C ARG A 87 4.27 11.20 -3.71
N ILE A 88 3.76 10.54 -2.66
CA ILE A 88 2.98 11.20 -1.61
C ILE A 88 3.84 12.26 -0.89
N HIS A 89 5.06 11.89 -0.53
CA HIS A 89 6.04 12.80 0.09
C HIS A 89 6.26 14.06 -0.78
N ASP A 90 6.49 13.90 -2.07
CA ASP A 90 6.73 15.02 -2.98
C ASP A 90 5.49 15.89 -3.18
N ALA A 91 4.30 15.29 -3.24
CA ALA A 91 3.03 16.01 -3.32
C ALA A 91 2.75 16.84 -2.06
N LEU A 92 3.01 16.28 -0.87
CA LEU A 92 2.89 16.98 0.41
C LEU A 92 3.83 18.20 0.47
N LEU A 93 5.09 18.04 0.06
CA LEU A 93 6.03 19.17 -0.04
C LEU A 93 5.56 20.24 -1.04
N GLY A 94 5.09 19.84 -2.21
CA GLY A 94 4.56 20.76 -3.22
C GLY A 94 3.33 21.53 -2.73
N PHE A 95 2.43 20.85 -2.01
CA PHE A 95 1.28 21.47 -1.36
C PHE A 95 1.75 22.50 -0.33
N ALA A 96 2.69 22.14 0.56
CA ALA A 96 3.22 23.05 1.56
C ALA A 96 3.93 24.28 0.95
N GLN A 97 4.68 24.11 -0.15
CA GLN A 97 5.30 25.25 -0.85
C GLN A 97 4.27 26.22 -1.44
N THR A 98 3.13 25.69 -1.88
CA THR A 98 2.05 26.48 -2.53
C THR A 98 1.12 27.12 -1.50
N ASN A 99 0.85 26.45 -0.38
CA ASN A 99 -0.14 26.88 0.61
C ASN A 99 0.48 27.45 1.89
N GLY A 100 1.76 27.16 2.16
CA GLY A 100 2.46 27.56 3.38
C GLY A 100 2.13 26.69 4.60
N HIS A 101 1.34 25.63 4.42
CA HIS A 101 0.98 24.64 5.43
C HIS A 101 0.72 23.29 4.74
N PHE A 102 0.70 22.20 5.49
CA PHE A 102 0.29 20.88 5.03
C PHE A 102 -1.24 20.74 5.09
N PRO A 103 -1.83 19.84 4.27
CA PRO A 103 -3.27 19.61 4.36
C PRO A 103 -3.62 18.92 5.68
N CYS A 104 -4.84 19.15 6.15
CA CYS A 104 -5.39 18.37 7.25
C CYS A 104 -5.76 16.96 6.79
N PRO A 105 -5.70 15.95 7.68
CA PRO A 105 -6.16 14.61 7.34
C PRO A 105 -7.64 14.60 6.93
N ASP A 106 -8.00 13.64 6.09
CA ASP A 106 -9.38 13.22 5.84
C ASP A 106 -9.85 12.38 7.04
N THR A 107 -10.95 12.77 7.67
CA THR A 107 -11.45 12.17 8.90
C THR A 107 -12.95 11.94 8.84
N LEU A 108 -13.50 11.12 9.74
CA LEU A 108 -14.96 10.94 9.81
C LEU A 108 -15.68 12.12 10.48
N ALA A 109 -15.02 13.26 10.66
CA ALA A 109 -15.52 14.35 11.48
C ALA A 109 -16.60 15.19 10.79
N ASP A 110 -16.54 15.30 9.47
CA ASP A 110 -17.58 15.92 8.67
C ASP A 110 -18.68 14.90 8.26
N GLY A 111 -18.52 13.63 8.64
CA GLY A 111 -19.44 12.53 8.40
C GLY A 111 -19.18 11.74 7.11
N ASN A 112 -18.05 11.94 6.43
CA ASN A 112 -17.65 11.16 5.27
C ASN A 112 -16.13 10.91 5.24
N LEU A 113 -15.64 10.20 4.22
CA LEU A 113 -14.21 10.01 3.91
C LEU A 113 -14.01 10.24 2.41
N ASP A 114 -14.35 11.43 1.93
CA ASP A 114 -14.38 11.76 0.51
C ASP A 114 -12.99 11.91 -0.12
N GLY A 115 -11.93 11.99 0.69
CA GLY A 115 -10.56 12.20 0.25
C GLY A 115 -10.09 13.65 0.32
N GLU A 116 -10.87 14.54 0.91
CA GLU A 116 -10.54 15.93 1.19
C GLU A 116 -10.13 16.12 2.66
N GLY A 117 -9.36 17.17 2.95
CA GLY A 117 -8.85 17.41 4.30
C GLY A 117 -9.89 18.12 5.17
N ASP A 118 -10.01 17.70 6.43
CA ASP A 118 -11.01 18.27 7.33
C ASP A 118 -10.46 19.40 8.19
N TYR A 119 -11.09 20.57 8.06
CA TYR A 119 -10.70 21.77 8.80
C TYR A 119 -11.83 22.24 9.75
N SER A 120 -11.49 22.62 10.97
CA SER A 120 -12.37 23.32 11.93
C SER A 120 -11.87 24.74 12.20
N GLY A 121 -12.76 25.73 12.27
CA GLY A 121 -12.39 27.09 12.65
C GLY A 121 -13.36 28.19 12.21
N ALA A 122 -13.45 29.24 13.03
CA ALA A 122 -14.17 30.49 12.76
C ALA A 122 -13.22 31.54 12.11
N PRO A 123 -13.67 32.76 11.74
CA PRO A 123 -12.84 33.73 11.04
C PRO A 123 -11.56 34.08 11.82
N GLY A 124 -10.40 33.67 11.32
CA GLY A 124 -9.09 33.85 11.98
C GLY A 124 -8.12 32.68 11.76
N GLY A 125 -8.60 31.49 11.40
CA GLY A 125 -7.76 30.37 10.99
C GLY A 125 -8.50 29.06 11.04
N ALA A 126 -7.99 28.06 10.34
CA ALA A 126 -8.56 26.71 10.31
C ALA A 126 -7.51 25.71 10.83
N ARG A 127 -7.90 24.90 11.82
CA ARG A 127 -7.12 23.80 12.41
C ARG A 127 -7.67 22.48 11.91
N CYS A 128 -6.94 21.39 12.04
CA CYS A 128 -7.46 20.09 11.63
C CYS A 128 -8.61 19.64 12.54
N GLN A 129 -9.63 19.03 11.95
CA GLN A 129 -10.65 18.35 12.75
C GLN A 129 -10.02 17.13 13.45
N LYS A 130 -10.62 16.75 14.57
CA LYS A 130 -10.24 15.54 15.28
C LYS A 130 -10.89 14.36 14.58
N TRP A 131 -10.18 13.24 14.46
CA TRP A 131 -10.61 12.01 13.78
C TRP A 131 -12.08 11.63 14.03
N GLU A 132 -12.56 11.80 15.27
CA GLU A 132 -13.98 11.71 15.61
C GLU A 132 -14.44 12.88 16.49
N PRO A 133 -15.53 13.58 16.14
CA PRO A 133 -16.04 14.73 16.87
C PRO A 133 -16.79 14.33 18.15
N ALA A 134 -17.11 13.04 18.34
CA ALA A 134 -17.88 12.50 19.46
C ALA A 134 -17.07 11.64 20.44
N SER A 135 -15.77 11.46 20.21
CA SER A 135 -14.98 10.57 21.07
C SER A 135 -14.71 11.23 22.43
N PRO A 136 -15.03 10.56 23.57
CA PRO A 136 -14.70 11.06 24.91
C PRO A 136 -13.20 11.11 25.19
N LEU A 137 -12.36 10.65 24.25
CA LEU A 137 -10.95 10.35 24.44
C LEU A 137 -10.00 11.53 24.20
N ASN A 138 -10.52 12.73 23.97
CA ASN A 138 -9.72 13.93 23.73
C ASN A 138 -8.67 13.70 22.63
N LEU A 139 -9.12 13.17 21.48
CA LEU A 139 -8.28 12.78 20.34
C LEU A 139 -7.36 13.92 19.88
N THR A 140 -6.19 13.53 19.39
CA THR A 140 -5.14 14.47 18.94
C THR A 140 -5.45 14.98 17.54
N GLU A 141 -5.34 16.30 17.37
CA GLU A 141 -5.47 16.97 16.07
C GLU A 141 -4.41 16.43 15.08
N GLY A 142 -4.75 16.39 13.79
CA GLY A 142 -3.80 16.03 12.74
C GLY A 142 -3.51 14.54 12.55
N PHE A 143 -4.36 13.61 13.01
CA PHE A 143 -4.34 12.19 12.59
C PHE A 143 -5.58 11.83 11.79
N GLY A 144 -5.39 11.10 10.68
CA GLY A 144 -6.48 10.51 9.90
C GLY A 144 -6.00 9.84 8.63
N LEU A 145 -6.81 9.85 7.59
CA LEU A 145 -6.44 9.34 6.27
C LEU A 145 -5.79 10.44 5.43
N LEU A 146 -4.99 10.03 4.46
CA LEU A 146 -4.35 10.94 3.52
C LEU A 146 -5.43 11.60 2.63
N PRO A 147 -5.48 12.95 2.55
CA PRO A 147 -6.43 13.67 1.70
C PRO A 147 -5.99 13.60 0.23
N TYR A 148 -6.14 12.43 -0.38
CA TYR A 148 -5.59 12.11 -1.70
C TYR A 148 -6.12 13.03 -2.81
N ARG A 149 -7.34 13.57 -2.68
CA ARG A 149 -7.92 14.48 -3.68
C ARG A 149 -7.33 15.87 -3.62
N GLU A 150 -7.07 16.40 -2.42
CA GLU A 150 -6.34 17.67 -2.26
C GLU A 150 -4.92 17.59 -2.83
N LEU A 151 -4.30 16.41 -2.72
CA LEU A 151 -2.95 16.15 -3.21
C LEU A 151 -2.90 15.73 -4.69
N GLY A 152 -4.05 15.42 -5.31
CA GLY A 152 -4.12 14.92 -6.69
C GLY A 152 -3.48 13.54 -6.89
N LEU A 153 -3.59 12.67 -5.89
CA LEU A 153 -2.98 11.34 -5.82
C LEU A 153 -4.04 10.23 -5.99
N PRO A 154 -3.62 8.99 -6.32
CA PRO A 154 -4.52 7.84 -6.21
C PRO A 154 -4.95 7.60 -4.74
N PRO A 155 -6.14 7.04 -4.50
CA PRO A 155 -6.69 6.90 -3.16
C PRO A 155 -6.03 5.82 -2.30
N THR A 156 -5.35 4.84 -2.92
CA THR A 156 -4.90 3.64 -2.21
C THR A 156 -3.44 3.31 -2.45
N ASP A 157 -2.91 2.53 -1.52
CA ASP A 157 -1.64 1.83 -1.61
C ASP A 157 -1.70 0.66 -2.62
N ARG A 158 -0.60 -0.08 -2.70
CA ARG A 158 -0.44 -1.22 -3.61
C ARG A 158 -1.43 -2.36 -3.36
N TRP A 159 -1.96 -2.49 -2.15
CA TRP A 159 -2.86 -3.55 -1.71
C TRP A 159 -4.33 -3.15 -1.72
N GLY A 160 -4.63 -1.87 -1.95
CA GLY A 160 -5.98 -1.35 -2.07
C GLY A 160 -6.50 -0.69 -0.79
N HIS A 161 -5.62 -0.41 0.17
CA HIS A 161 -5.96 0.30 1.40
C HIS A 161 -5.60 1.79 1.26
N ARG A 162 -6.36 2.68 1.89
CA ARG A 162 -6.01 4.10 2.00
C ARG A 162 -4.84 4.29 2.96
N HIS A 163 -4.01 5.29 2.68
CA HIS A 163 -2.90 5.66 3.55
C HIS A 163 -3.39 6.41 4.79
N TYR A 164 -2.82 6.07 5.94
CA TYR A 164 -2.90 6.90 7.13
C TYR A 164 -1.92 8.06 7.03
N TYR A 165 -2.28 9.16 7.65
CA TYR A 165 -1.57 10.43 7.61
C TYR A 165 -1.62 11.10 8.97
N ARG A 166 -0.44 11.49 9.45
CA ARG A 166 -0.23 12.23 10.68
C ARG A 166 0.57 13.49 10.39
N VAL A 167 0.08 14.62 10.86
CA VAL A 167 0.74 15.91 10.79
C VAL A 167 0.77 16.57 12.17
N THR A 168 1.91 17.16 12.49
CA THR A 168 2.10 18.03 13.66
C THR A 168 1.28 19.29 13.45
N GLU A 169 0.48 19.66 14.45
CA GLU A 169 -0.59 20.64 14.30
C GLU A 169 -0.10 22.00 13.78
N GLU A 170 1.05 22.44 14.26
CA GLU A 170 1.74 23.67 13.88
C GLU A 170 2.03 23.74 12.36
N TYR A 171 2.20 22.58 11.71
CA TYR A 171 2.49 22.46 10.29
C TYR A 171 1.24 22.41 9.41
N ALA A 172 0.05 22.13 9.97
CA ALA A 172 -1.20 22.06 9.22
C ALA A 172 -2.13 23.27 9.44
N TYR A 173 -1.75 24.20 10.32
CA TYR A 173 -2.53 25.39 10.60
C TYR A 173 -2.70 26.28 9.37
N ARG A 174 -3.95 26.58 9.02
CA ARG A 174 -4.30 27.44 7.89
C ARG A 174 -4.69 28.84 8.35
N THR A 175 -3.97 29.85 7.87
CA THR A 175 -4.39 31.25 8.05
C THR A 175 -5.51 31.62 7.07
N VAL A 176 -6.57 32.27 7.53
CA VAL A 176 -7.54 32.93 6.63
C VAL A 176 -7.20 34.41 6.49
N ALA A 177 -7.43 34.97 5.30
CA ALA A 177 -7.18 36.39 5.05
C ALA A 177 -7.98 37.27 6.03
N GLY A 178 -7.28 38.12 6.80
CA GLY A 178 -7.88 38.97 7.84
C GLY A 178 -7.72 38.45 9.28
N ALA A 179 -7.04 37.32 9.47
CA ALA A 179 -6.62 36.84 10.79
C ALA A 179 -5.50 37.71 11.39
N GLU A 180 -5.55 37.94 12.71
CA GLU A 180 -4.43 38.54 13.45
C GLU A 180 -3.16 37.67 13.29
N PRO A 181 -1.99 38.27 13.00
CA PRO A 181 -0.77 37.54 12.60
C PRO A 181 -0.09 36.74 13.72
N ALA A 182 -0.60 36.78 14.95
CA ALA A 182 0.14 36.36 16.14
C ALA A 182 0.22 34.84 16.39
N LEU A 183 -0.57 34.02 15.69
CA LEU A 183 -0.63 32.56 15.94
C LEU A 183 -0.54 31.70 14.67
N ALA A 184 -0.32 32.30 13.50
CA ALA A 184 -0.90 31.75 12.28
C ALA A 184 0.12 31.26 11.23
N ARG A 185 1.40 31.63 11.36
CA ARG A 185 2.40 31.24 10.36
C ARG A 185 3.32 30.21 10.97
N LEU A 186 3.51 29.08 10.26
CA LEU A 186 4.65 28.20 10.50
C LEU A 186 5.91 29.06 10.69
N ASP A 187 6.62 28.83 11.77
CA ASP A 187 7.83 29.56 12.16
C ASP A 187 9.06 28.64 12.04
N LEU A 188 10.23 29.24 11.87
CA LEU A 188 11.52 28.57 11.93
C LEU A 188 11.74 27.85 13.27
N LEU A 189 11.06 28.30 14.32
CA LEU A 189 11.16 27.74 15.67
C LEU A 189 10.22 26.53 15.91
N ASP A 190 9.25 26.27 15.02
CA ASP A 190 8.29 25.18 15.22
C ASP A 190 8.98 23.82 15.09
N ALA A 191 8.85 22.99 16.13
CA ALA A 191 9.40 21.63 16.13
C ALA A 191 8.39 20.62 15.57
N GLY A 192 8.87 19.56 14.95
CA GLY A 192 8.10 18.36 14.69
C GLY A 192 7.84 17.61 16.00
N ALA A 193 6.60 17.18 16.21
CA ALA A 193 6.19 16.53 17.45
C ALA A 193 6.25 15.00 17.39
N LEU A 194 6.65 14.44 16.25
CA LEU A 194 6.63 13.00 15.97
C LEU A 194 8.05 12.42 15.99
N GLU A 195 8.13 11.12 16.24
CA GLU A 195 9.36 10.33 16.22
C GLU A 195 9.13 9.06 15.41
N VAL A 196 10.13 8.67 14.63
CA VAL A 196 10.19 7.37 13.95
C VAL A 196 11.29 6.54 14.60
N LYS A 197 10.94 5.33 14.98
CA LYS A 197 11.84 4.36 15.58
C LYS A 197 11.91 3.09 14.73
N ASP A 198 13.04 2.41 14.81
CA ASP A 198 13.20 1.04 14.36
C ASP A 198 13.23 0.13 15.59
N ARG A 199 12.59 -1.02 15.47
CA ARG A 199 12.64 -2.09 16.45
C ARG A 199 13.10 -3.35 15.74
N SER A 200 14.41 -3.43 15.54
CA SER A 200 15.10 -4.60 14.97
C SER A 200 15.64 -5.56 16.03
N ASP A 201 15.64 -5.16 17.30
CA ASP A 201 16.00 -5.96 18.50
C ASP A 201 15.24 -5.41 19.74
N VAL A 202 15.53 -5.90 20.94
CA VAL A 202 14.96 -5.52 22.24
C VAL A 202 15.01 -4.01 22.57
N ARG A 203 15.74 -3.20 21.79
CA ARG A 203 15.91 -1.76 22.02
C ARG A 203 15.35 -0.95 20.87
N ASP A 204 14.53 0.02 21.21
CA ASP A 204 14.12 1.12 20.34
C ASP A 204 15.36 1.84 19.78
N GLY A 205 15.55 1.78 18.46
CA GLY A 205 16.49 2.61 17.73
C GLY A 205 15.79 3.87 17.23
N VAL A 206 16.31 5.05 17.55
CA VAL A 206 15.77 6.30 16.98
C VAL A 206 16.22 6.40 15.53
N VAL A 207 15.27 6.40 14.60
CA VAL A 207 15.51 6.56 13.16
C VAL A 207 15.41 8.03 12.77
N ALA A 208 14.41 8.72 13.30
CA ALA A 208 14.23 10.15 13.11
C ALA A 208 13.48 10.78 14.29
N ASP A 209 13.97 11.94 14.73
CA ASP A 209 13.32 12.86 15.66
C ASP A 209 12.90 14.14 14.92
N ASP A 210 12.17 15.03 15.62
CA ASP A 210 11.71 16.32 15.07
C ASP A 210 10.92 16.13 13.76
N VAL A 211 10.09 15.07 13.70
CA VAL A 211 9.31 14.73 12.51
C VAL A 211 8.00 15.50 12.53
N ALA A 212 7.69 16.19 11.42
CA ALA A 212 6.47 16.98 11.31
C ALA A 212 5.32 16.16 10.70
N VAL A 213 5.61 15.29 9.73
CA VAL A 213 4.60 14.50 9.00
C VAL A 213 5.05 13.06 8.88
N VAL A 214 4.10 12.13 9.05
CA VAL A 214 4.24 10.69 8.77
C VAL A 214 3.08 10.24 7.89
N VAL A 215 3.38 9.44 6.87
CA VAL A 215 2.40 8.73 6.04
C VAL A 215 2.66 7.24 6.18
N LEU A 216 1.59 6.45 6.30
CA LEU A 216 1.64 5.03 6.60
C LEU A 216 0.72 4.26 5.63
N SER A 217 1.24 3.21 5.00
CA SER A 217 0.47 2.12 4.41
C SER A 217 0.39 0.97 5.41
N THR A 218 -0.79 0.36 5.55
CA THR A 218 -1.06 -0.79 6.42
C THR A 218 -0.67 -2.13 5.80
N GLY A 219 0.14 -2.09 4.73
CA GLY A 219 0.74 -3.27 4.15
C GLY A 219 -0.23 -4.25 3.50
N ILE A 220 0.20 -5.50 3.41
CA ILE A 220 -0.53 -6.62 2.82
C ILE A 220 -1.71 -7.02 3.72
N SER A 221 -1.51 -6.96 5.03
CA SER A 221 -2.48 -7.31 6.05
C SER A 221 -3.68 -6.38 6.04
N GLY A 222 -3.45 -5.11 5.70
CA GLY A 222 -4.47 -4.08 5.76
C GLY A 222 -5.00 -3.88 7.16
N TYR A 223 -4.19 -4.06 8.20
CA TYR A 223 -4.67 -3.97 9.59
C TYR A 223 -5.32 -2.60 9.87
N CYS A 224 -6.61 -2.58 10.21
CA CYS A 224 -7.47 -1.38 10.24
C CYS A 224 -7.44 -0.53 8.94
N GLY A 225 -7.15 -1.12 7.79
CA GLY A 225 -7.13 -0.45 6.50
C GLY A 225 -8.52 -0.03 6.03
N TYR A 226 -8.60 1.08 5.30
CA TYR A 226 -9.82 1.57 4.66
C TYR A 226 -9.78 1.32 3.17
N ASP A 227 -10.91 0.99 2.56
CA ASP A 227 -11.04 0.77 1.13
C ASP A 227 -11.09 2.11 0.38
N PRO A 228 -11.08 2.11 -0.97
CA PRO A 228 -11.23 3.34 -1.74
C PRO A 228 -12.50 4.14 -1.43
N SER A 229 -13.57 3.49 -0.98
CA SER A 229 -14.86 4.10 -0.64
C SER A 229 -14.89 4.72 0.76
N GLY A 230 -13.89 4.44 1.60
CA GLY A 230 -13.87 4.84 3.02
C GLY A 230 -14.50 3.79 3.96
N ASP A 231 -14.73 2.57 3.47
CA ASP A 231 -15.21 1.46 4.30
C ASP A 231 -14.02 0.71 4.91
N LEU A 232 -14.13 0.30 6.17
CA LEU A 232 -13.07 -0.47 6.83
C LEU A 232 -12.96 -1.88 6.20
N THR A 233 -11.79 -2.20 5.63
CA THR A 233 -11.53 -3.44 4.88
C THR A 233 -11.20 -4.64 5.74
N SER A 234 -10.59 -4.43 6.91
CA SER A 234 -10.04 -5.54 7.71
C SER A 234 -9.99 -5.23 9.21
N HIS A 235 -10.80 -5.97 9.96
CA HIS A 235 -10.46 -6.40 11.31
C HIS A 235 -9.53 -7.62 11.19
N GLY A 236 -8.23 -7.45 11.43
CA GLY A 236 -7.35 -8.60 11.64
C GLY A 236 -7.88 -9.42 12.82
N LEU A 237 -8.30 -10.66 12.57
CA LEU A 237 -8.58 -11.71 13.57
C LEU A 237 -9.49 -11.29 14.75
N ASP A 238 -10.80 -11.49 14.57
CA ASP A 238 -11.75 -11.98 15.59
C ASP A 238 -11.75 -11.25 16.95
N THR A 239 -12.36 -10.05 17.02
CA THR A 239 -13.14 -9.50 18.14
C THR A 239 -13.46 -8.04 17.83
N GLY A 240 -14.73 -7.63 17.90
CA GLY A 240 -15.21 -6.29 17.51
C GLY A 240 -14.66 -5.13 18.34
N GLY A 241 -13.38 -4.79 18.14
CA GLY A 241 -12.72 -3.60 18.67
C GLY A 241 -12.69 -2.46 17.66
N ASP A 242 -12.78 -1.23 18.16
CA ASP A 242 -12.79 0.00 17.38
C ASP A 242 -11.46 0.17 16.59
N CYS A 243 -11.57 0.52 15.31
CA CYS A 243 -10.46 1.04 14.50
C CYS A 243 -10.71 2.54 14.26
N PRO A 244 -9.72 3.43 14.47
CA PRO A 244 -8.39 3.16 15.01
C PRO A 244 -8.45 2.72 16.49
N PRO A 245 -7.46 1.96 16.98
CA PRO A 245 -7.52 1.35 18.30
C PRO A 245 -7.53 2.40 19.41
N ASN A 246 -8.69 2.52 20.06
CA ASN A 246 -8.93 3.45 21.16
C ASN A 246 -8.33 2.94 22.47
N ASP A 247 -8.60 1.68 22.81
CA ASP A 247 -8.10 0.96 24.01
C ASP A 247 -8.31 -0.56 23.81
N ALA A 248 -7.33 -1.31 23.28
CA ALA A 248 -7.49 -2.76 23.01
C ALA A 248 -6.14 -3.53 22.97
N PRO A 249 -6.12 -4.86 23.27
CA PRO A 249 -4.96 -5.67 23.72
C PRO A 249 -3.78 -5.85 22.74
N TRP A 250 -3.82 -5.16 21.61
CA TRP A 250 -2.81 -5.13 20.55
C TRP A 250 -1.88 -3.92 20.68
N SER A 251 -1.98 -3.18 21.79
CA SER A 251 -1.06 -2.12 22.22
C SER A 251 0.39 -2.59 22.38
N SER A 252 0.59 -3.91 22.42
CA SER A 252 1.91 -4.53 22.42
C SER A 252 2.50 -4.69 21.03
N SER A 253 1.75 -4.44 19.94
CA SER A 253 2.26 -4.54 18.57
C SER A 253 2.65 -3.18 18.00
N ASP A 254 3.72 -3.18 17.21
CA ASP A 254 4.20 -1.99 16.51
C ASP A 254 3.18 -1.52 15.44
N GLU A 255 2.52 -2.44 14.73
CA GLU A 255 1.42 -2.13 13.78
C GLU A 255 0.25 -1.42 14.48
N GLY A 256 -0.19 -1.96 15.63
CA GLY A 256 -1.26 -1.34 16.42
C GLY A 256 -0.88 0.04 16.96
N ASN A 257 0.39 0.23 17.34
CA ASN A 257 0.88 1.53 17.80
C ASN A 257 0.91 2.58 16.67
N ASN A 258 1.28 2.20 15.45
CA ASN A 258 1.29 3.10 14.28
C ASN A 258 -0.09 3.68 13.96
N LEU A 259 -1.15 2.97 14.34
CA LEU A 259 -2.55 3.35 14.05
C LEU A 259 -3.24 4.07 15.21
N LYS A 260 -2.57 4.22 16.34
CA LYS A 260 -3.14 4.86 17.53
C LYS A 260 -3.19 6.39 17.32
N PRO A 261 -4.35 7.06 17.37
CA PRO A 261 -4.46 8.50 17.06
C PRO A 261 -3.69 9.40 18.05
N THR A 262 -3.46 8.90 19.27
CA THR A 262 -2.71 9.58 20.33
C THR A 262 -1.21 9.30 20.28
N SER A 263 -0.76 8.36 19.45
CA SER A 263 0.66 8.08 19.32
C SER A 263 1.40 9.25 18.68
N LYS A 264 2.62 9.46 19.16
CA LYS A 264 3.62 10.36 18.57
C LYS A 264 4.86 9.59 18.10
N THR A 265 4.90 8.29 18.36
CA THR A 265 6.02 7.42 18.02
C THR A 265 5.52 6.41 17.01
N PHE A 266 6.18 6.35 15.86
CA PHE A 266 5.89 5.40 14.79
C PHE A 266 7.05 4.43 14.67
N TYR A 267 6.75 3.17 14.40
CA TYR A 267 7.74 2.12 14.18
C TYR A 267 7.87 1.81 12.70
N ALA A 268 9.09 1.76 12.20
CA ALA A 268 9.46 1.31 10.87
C ALA A 268 10.44 0.17 11.01
N ARG A 269 10.04 -1.04 10.62
CA ARG A 269 10.91 -2.22 10.61
C ARG A 269 10.73 -3.00 9.31
N ILE A 270 11.63 -3.95 9.08
CA ILE A 270 11.49 -4.88 7.96
C ILE A 270 10.27 -5.77 8.15
N TYR A 271 9.75 -6.28 7.04
CA TYR A 271 8.67 -7.26 7.05
C TYR A 271 8.96 -8.41 8.03
N THR A 272 8.02 -8.63 8.95
CA THR A 272 8.12 -9.65 10.00
C THR A 272 6.88 -10.53 9.97
N GLU A 273 7.08 -11.83 9.78
CA GLU A 273 5.98 -12.81 9.88
C GLU A 273 5.58 -12.94 11.36
N GLY A 274 4.28 -12.84 11.65
CA GLY A 274 3.79 -12.87 13.02
C GLY A 274 3.86 -14.26 13.66
N THR A 275 4.11 -14.28 14.97
CA THR A 275 4.07 -15.51 15.79
C THR A 275 2.92 -15.44 16.80
N SER A 276 2.29 -16.57 17.11
CA SER A 276 1.24 -16.62 18.13
C SER A 276 1.78 -16.28 19.52
N GLY A 277 1.14 -15.34 20.23
CA GLY A 277 1.59 -14.90 21.56
C GLY A 277 2.77 -13.93 21.54
N CYS A 278 2.98 -13.26 20.40
CA CYS A 278 3.94 -12.18 20.23
C CYS A 278 3.63 -10.98 21.13
N ASP A 279 4.67 -10.17 21.40
CA ASP A 279 4.57 -8.90 22.11
C ASP A 279 5.80 -8.06 21.74
N ASP A 280 5.64 -7.00 20.96
CA ASP A 280 6.76 -6.13 20.56
C ASP A 280 7.26 -5.26 21.73
N THR A 281 6.52 -5.17 22.85
CA THR A 281 6.91 -4.39 24.04
C THR A 281 7.66 -5.22 25.09
N ASP A 282 7.61 -6.55 25.00
CA ASP A 282 8.34 -7.46 25.89
C ASP A 282 9.61 -8.00 25.20
N PRO A 283 10.81 -7.64 25.69
CA PRO A 283 12.09 -8.19 25.23
C PRO A 283 12.17 -9.72 25.12
N ALA A 284 11.38 -10.43 25.92
CA ALA A 284 11.42 -11.88 26.05
C ALA A 284 10.45 -12.59 25.09
N LYS A 285 9.71 -11.85 24.27
CA LYS A 285 8.70 -12.36 23.35
C LYS A 285 9.16 -12.18 21.91
N ASP A 286 8.62 -13.04 21.05
CA ASP A 286 8.81 -12.90 19.62
C ASP A 286 8.05 -11.67 19.11
N PHE A 287 8.59 -11.05 18.06
CA PHE A 287 7.96 -9.93 17.41
C PHE A 287 6.61 -10.30 16.79
N CYS A 288 5.68 -9.36 16.84
CA CYS A 288 4.41 -9.45 16.15
C CYS A 288 4.58 -9.28 14.65
N HIS A 289 3.49 -9.58 13.93
CA HIS A 289 3.45 -9.32 12.49
C HIS A 289 3.78 -7.85 12.21
N PHE A 290 4.47 -7.61 11.11
CA PHE A 290 4.72 -6.26 10.63
C PHE A 290 4.86 -6.23 9.13
N ASP A 291 3.96 -5.51 8.48
CA ASP A 291 4.07 -5.22 7.05
C ASP A 291 3.75 -3.78 6.67
N ASP A 292 3.58 -2.92 7.68
CA ASP A 292 3.48 -1.48 7.52
C ASP A 292 4.69 -0.90 6.77
N GLN A 293 4.41 0.04 5.86
CA GLN A 293 5.43 0.86 5.22
C GLN A 293 5.12 2.31 5.47
N LEU A 294 6.13 3.07 5.91
CA LEU A 294 5.94 4.48 6.22
C LEU A 294 7.02 5.35 5.58
N ILE A 295 6.64 6.61 5.34
CA ILE A 295 7.55 7.68 4.94
C ILE A 295 7.28 8.89 5.83
N TRP A 296 8.32 9.67 6.09
CA TRP A 296 8.22 10.81 7.00
C TRP A 296 8.94 12.04 6.47
N LEU A 297 8.53 13.19 6.96
CA LEU A 297 9.13 14.49 6.67
C LEU A 297 9.63 15.13 7.98
N PRO A 298 10.95 15.17 8.20
CA PRO A 298 11.55 15.95 9.27
C PRO A 298 11.27 17.44 9.12
N ALA A 299 11.05 18.14 10.22
CA ALA A 299 10.85 19.58 10.28
C ALA A 299 11.97 20.37 9.58
N SER A 300 13.22 19.91 9.71
CA SER A 300 14.39 20.53 9.08
C SER A 300 14.32 20.57 7.54
N ILE A 301 13.83 19.50 6.91
CA ILE A 301 13.65 19.43 5.45
C ILE A 301 12.55 20.40 5.03
N ILE A 302 11.43 20.41 5.75
CA ILE A 302 10.29 21.26 5.46
C ILE A 302 10.68 22.73 5.54
N LYS A 303 11.34 23.14 6.62
CA LYS A 303 11.80 24.52 6.81
C LYS A 303 12.66 24.99 5.65
N THR A 304 13.64 24.18 5.25
CA THR A 304 14.51 24.48 4.10
C THR A 304 13.69 24.68 2.82
N ARG A 305 12.75 23.78 2.54
CA ARG A 305 11.89 23.87 1.33
C ARG A 305 10.95 25.06 1.33
N LEU A 306 10.51 25.51 2.49
CA LEU A 306 9.63 26.67 2.63
C LEU A 306 10.39 27.99 2.60
N ILE A 307 11.63 28.04 3.09
CA ILE A 307 12.53 29.18 2.89
C ILE A 307 12.80 29.34 1.38
N ASP A 308 13.15 28.26 0.67
CA ASP A 308 13.38 28.28 -0.78
C ASP A 308 12.16 28.79 -1.56
N ALA A 309 10.96 28.51 -1.07
CA ALA A 309 9.69 28.98 -1.65
C ALA A 309 9.28 30.39 -1.22
N GLY A 310 10.07 31.08 -0.39
CA GLY A 310 9.74 32.40 0.18
C GLY A 310 8.56 32.39 1.16
N ARG A 311 8.23 31.22 1.71
CA ARG A 311 7.14 31.01 2.68
C ARG A 311 7.60 31.21 4.12
N LEU A 312 8.90 31.09 4.40
CA LEU A 312 9.51 31.48 5.67
C LEU A 312 10.52 32.61 5.43
N PRO A 313 10.70 33.53 6.41
CA PRO A 313 11.68 34.60 6.33
C PRO A 313 13.13 34.10 6.35
#